data_AF-A0A7S2L0P6-F1
#
_entry.id   AF-A0A7S2L0P6-F1
#
_cell.length_a   1.000
_cell.length_b   1.000
_cell.length_c   1.000
_cell.angle_alpha   90.00
_cell.angle_beta   90.00
_cell.angle_gamma   90.00
#
_symmetry.space_group_name_H-M   'P 1'
#
loop_
_entity.id
_entity.type
_entity.pdbx_description
1 polymer ?
#
loop_
_entity_poly.entity_id
_entity_poly.type
_entity_poly.pdbx_seq_one_letter_code
_entity_poly.pdbx_strand_id
1 'polypeptide(L)'
;EAALRALGAALEALATRLRRERDELPAQDEDLEDLQWDGLDREQKIDKKMFDGKQEFDWERALDHAAEAQAKRAAAAFQDKLQRADHVLRRRWRRRRDGGRQQTMQGLAALVSAVDEVEEKIRFVYRDAAEKADEEVDRVTSERRGSQEQTQMMLSAALVVREEKDIMNDGWYAAPKERQQIMLKSLKRVRRLNEDMRNLDIIPELKQKHSVLLYSLRMLEAKLKHECHSTMADIQEGPL
;
A
#
# COMPACT_ATOMS: atom_id res chain seq x y z
N GLU A 1 47.38 15.56 24.23
CA GLU A 1 48.63 16.35 24.34
C GLU A 1 49.41 16.12 25.63
N ALA A 2 48.79 16.23 26.82
CA ALA A 2 49.48 15.99 28.10
C ALA A 2 50.14 14.59 28.21
N ALA A 3 49.44 13.55 27.74
CA ALA A 3 49.97 12.18 27.73
C ALA A 3 51.20 12.00 26.83
N LEU A 4 51.30 12.74 25.72
CA LEU A 4 52.46 12.68 24.81
C LEU A 4 53.68 13.37 25.41
N ARG A 5 53.48 14.49 26.14
CA ARG A 5 54.57 15.19 26.84
C ARG A 5 55.13 14.36 28.01
N ALA A 6 54.27 13.67 28.76
CA ALA A 6 54.69 12.79 29.85
C ALA A 6 55.52 11.60 29.35
N LEU A 7 55.17 11.04 28.18
CA LEU A 7 55.90 9.94 27.56
C LEU A 7 57.27 10.41 27.05
N GLY A 8 57.35 11.62 26.47
CA GLY A 8 58.62 12.24 26.06
C GLY A 8 59.59 12.40 27.24
N ALA A 9 59.13 12.96 28.36
CA ALA A 9 59.96 13.14 29.55
C ALA A 9 60.45 11.80 30.15
N ALA A 10 59.60 10.76 30.14
CA ALA A 10 59.99 9.44 30.61
C ALA A 10 61.06 8.77 29.73
N LEU A 11 60.99 8.97 28.41
CA LEU A 11 62.00 8.47 27.47
C LEU A 11 63.34 9.19 27.62
N GLU A 12 63.33 10.51 27.82
CA GLU A 12 64.55 11.30 28.09
C GLU A 12 65.22 10.90 29.42
N ALA A 13 64.41 10.63 30.46
CA ALA A 13 64.92 10.15 31.74
C ALA A 13 65.56 8.75 31.64
N LEU A 14 64.97 7.85 30.84
CA LEU A 14 65.56 6.54 30.55
C LEU A 14 66.86 6.67 29.73
N ALA A 15 66.88 7.55 28.73
CA ALA A 15 68.07 7.78 27.90
C ALA A 15 69.25 8.36 28.70
N THR A 16 68.97 9.26 29.64
CA THR A 16 70.01 9.82 30.53
C THR A 16 70.52 8.80 31.54
N ARG A 17 69.65 7.92 32.05
CA ARG A 17 70.04 6.84 32.95
C ARG A 17 70.90 5.79 32.25
N LEU A 18 70.52 5.37 31.05
CA LEU A 18 71.31 4.43 30.25
C LEU A 18 72.69 4.99 29.87
N ARG A 19 72.79 6.31 29.62
CA ARG A 19 74.09 6.96 29.39
C ARG A 19 74.97 6.94 30.64
N ARG A 20 74.41 7.27 31.81
CA ARG A 20 75.15 7.20 33.08
C ARG A 20 75.62 5.78 33.38
N GLU A 21 74.75 4.79 33.24
CA GLU A 21 75.12 3.39 33.47
C GLU A 21 76.18 2.90 32.46
N ARG A 22 76.23 3.46 31.24
CA ARG A 22 77.30 3.18 30.28
C ARG A 22 78.62 3.87 30.65
N ASP A 23 78.56 5.10 31.15
CA ASP A 23 79.74 5.89 31.49
C ASP A 23 80.32 5.50 32.87
N GLU A 24 79.53 4.81 33.72
CA GLU A 24 79.92 4.24 35.01
C GLU A 24 80.33 2.76 34.94
N LEU A 25 80.40 2.16 33.74
CA LEU A 25 81.00 0.84 33.59
C LEU A 25 82.46 0.92 34.05
N PRO A 26 82.90 0.12 35.04
CA PRO A 26 84.29 0.07 35.42
C PRO A 26 85.11 -0.25 34.16
N ALA A 27 86.19 0.51 33.93
CA ALA A 27 87.16 0.16 32.90
C ALA A 27 87.56 -1.31 33.11
N GLN A 28 87.61 -2.11 32.05
CA GLN A 28 88.20 -3.44 32.15
C GLN A 28 89.64 -3.25 32.60
N ASP A 29 89.94 -3.68 33.82
CA ASP A 29 91.27 -3.57 34.41
C ASP A 29 92.24 -4.47 33.61
N GLU A 30 92.92 -3.90 32.62
CA GLU A 30 93.94 -4.61 31.80
C GLU A 30 95.04 -5.23 32.70
N ASP A 31 95.33 -4.63 33.85
CA ASP A 31 96.31 -5.14 34.83
C ASP A 31 95.83 -6.42 35.57
N LEU A 32 94.52 -6.59 35.76
CA LEU A 32 93.93 -7.78 36.39
C LEU A 32 93.86 -8.97 35.43
N GLU A 33 93.75 -8.70 34.12
CA GLU A 33 93.90 -9.73 33.10
C GLU A 33 95.32 -10.28 33.10
N ASP A 34 96.34 -9.44 33.02
CA ASP A 34 97.75 -9.87 32.97
C ASP A 34 98.22 -10.60 34.24
N LEU A 35 97.78 -10.17 35.43
CA LEU A 35 98.07 -10.87 36.71
C LEU A 35 97.41 -12.25 36.82
N GLN A 36 96.34 -12.52 36.07
CA GLN A 36 95.61 -13.80 36.14
C GLN A 36 96.25 -14.93 35.32
N TRP A 37 97.21 -14.60 34.45
CA TRP A 37 97.88 -15.57 33.57
C TRP A 37 99.36 -15.80 33.93
N ASP A 38 99.89 -15.12 34.94
CA ASP A 38 101.27 -15.31 35.37
C ASP A 38 101.42 -16.59 36.23
N GLY A 39 102.26 -17.52 35.76
CA GLY A 39 102.50 -18.83 36.39
C GLY A 39 101.84 -20.04 35.73
N LEU A 40 101.03 -19.86 34.69
CA LEU A 40 100.38 -20.94 33.93
C LEU A 40 101.17 -21.33 32.67
N ASP A 41 101.28 -22.63 32.38
CA ASP A 41 101.91 -23.12 31.14
C ASP A 41 101.00 -22.86 29.92
N ARG A 42 101.56 -22.87 28.70
CA ARG A 42 100.83 -22.49 27.47
C ARG A 42 99.54 -23.26 27.26
N GLU A 43 99.53 -24.56 27.56
CA GLU A 43 98.34 -25.41 27.44
C GLU A 43 97.24 -24.99 28.43
N GLN A 44 97.61 -24.68 29.67
CA GLN A 44 96.67 -24.22 30.69
C GLN A 44 96.07 -22.84 30.37
N LYS A 45 96.84 -21.97 29.69
CA LYS A 45 96.31 -20.69 29.20
C LYS A 45 95.27 -20.88 28.10
N ILE A 46 95.47 -21.86 27.20
CA ILE A 46 94.51 -22.18 26.14
C ILE A 46 93.24 -22.76 26.75
N ASP A 47 93.36 -23.73 27.67
CA ASP A 47 92.21 -24.35 28.32
C ASP A 47 91.36 -23.36 29.11
N LYS A 48 91.99 -22.45 29.85
CA LYS A 48 91.27 -21.40 30.58
C LYS A 48 90.58 -20.41 29.62
N LYS A 49 91.21 -20.00 28.51
CA LYS A 49 90.52 -19.18 27.48
C LYS A 49 89.34 -19.90 26.85
N MET A 50 89.46 -21.21 26.59
CA MET A 50 88.36 -22.02 26.08
C MET A 50 87.23 -22.18 27.10
N PHE A 51 87.56 -22.23 28.39
CA PHE A 51 86.58 -22.26 29.47
C PHE A 51 85.85 -20.93 29.63
N ASP A 52 86.59 -19.82 29.67
CA ASP A 52 86.02 -18.46 29.78
C ASP A 52 85.15 -18.14 28.56
N GLY A 53 85.63 -18.41 27.34
CA GLY A 53 84.84 -18.24 26.12
C GLY A 53 83.61 -19.16 26.07
N LYS A 54 83.67 -20.34 26.69
CA LYS A 54 82.49 -21.22 26.84
C LYS A 54 81.50 -20.66 27.86
N GLN A 55 81.97 -20.07 28.96
CA GLN A 55 81.10 -19.41 29.94
C GLN A 55 80.41 -18.19 29.33
N GLU A 56 81.14 -17.35 28.60
CA GLU A 56 80.57 -16.21 27.88
C GLU A 56 79.52 -16.66 26.87
N PHE A 57 79.84 -17.68 26.06
CA PHE A 57 78.90 -18.23 25.09
C PHE A 57 77.65 -18.85 25.74
N ASP A 58 77.81 -19.58 26.85
CA ASP A 58 76.69 -20.13 27.61
C ASP A 58 75.86 -19.02 28.28
N TRP A 59 76.50 -17.92 28.69
CA TRP A 59 75.84 -16.73 29.24
C TRP A 59 75.05 -15.94 28.19
N GLU A 60 75.64 -15.70 27.01
CA GLU A 60 74.95 -15.08 25.86
C GLU A 60 73.74 -15.91 25.43
N ARG A 61 73.90 -17.23 25.32
CA ARG A 61 72.79 -18.13 25.00
C ARG A 61 71.69 -18.09 26.05
N ALA A 62 72.03 -18.00 27.34
CA ALA A 62 71.06 -17.87 28.41
C ALA A 62 70.29 -16.54 28.34
N LEU A 63 70.97 -15.44 27.99
CA LEU A 63 70.34 -14.14 27.75
C LEU A 63 69.40 -14.18 26.55
N ASP A 64 69.81 -14.76 25.44
CA ASP A 64 68.97 -14.91 24.24
C ASP A 64 67.71 -15.72 24.54
N HIS A 65 67.85 -16.84 25.27
CA HIS A 65 66.69 -17.63 25.70
C HIS A 65 65.75 -16.85 26.63
N ALA A 66 66.30 -16.05 27.54
CA ALA A 66 65.50 -15.18 28.41
C ALA A 66 64.77 -14.10 27.61
N ALA A 67 65.45 -13.46 26.65
CA ALA A 67 64.89 -12.45 25.76
C ALA A 67 63.77 -13.03 24.88
N GLU A 68 63.98 -14.20 24.26
CA GLU A 68 62.96 -14.90 23.49
C GLU A 68 61.74 -15.26 24.34
N ALA A 69 61.95 -15.80 25.55
CA ALA A 69 60.86 -16.16 26.45
C ALA A 69 60.04 -14.91 26.84
N GLN A 70 60.69 -13.78 27.07
CA GLN A 70 60.03 -12.52 27.37
C GLN A 70 59.27 -11.97 26.15
N ALA A 71 59.84 -12.05 24.95
CA ALA A 71 59.17 -11.65 23.70
C ALA A 71 57.92 -12.51 23.44
N LYS A 72 58.02 -13.84 23.62
CA LYS A 72 56.88 -14.77 23.49
C LYS A 72 55.75 -14.43 24.47
N ARG A 73 56.08 -14.15 25.74
CA ARG A 73 55.09 -13.72 26.76
C ARG A 73 54.44 -12.39 26.39
N ALA A 74 55.21 -11.42 25.92
CA ALA A 74 54.69 -10.13 25.50
C ALA A 74 53.75 -10.25 24.29
N ALA A 75 54.10 -11.08 23.30
CA ALA A 75 53.27 -11.35 22.13
C ALA A 75 51.94 -12.03 22.51
N ALA A 76 51.98 -13.04 23.39
CA ALA A 76 50.77 -13.70 23.89
C ALA A 76 49.87 -12.71 24.65
N ALA A 77 50.44 -11.90 25.54
CA ALA A 77 49.68 -10.89 26.28
C ALA A 77 49.06 -9.82 25.35
N PHE A 78 49.73 -9.48 24.25
CA PHE A 78 49.20 -8.57 23.24
C PHE A 78 48.05 -9.18 22.43
N GLN A 79 48.20 -10.43 21.99
CA GLN A 79 47.11 -11.17 21.31
C GLN A 79 45.87 -11.31 22.20
N ASP A 80 46.04 -11.63 23.48
CA ASP A 80 44.95 -11.70 24.44
C ASP A 80 44.19 -10.37 24.55
N LYS A 81 44.91 -9.24 24.61
CA LYS A 81 44.30 -7.91 24.63
C LYS A 81 43.53 -7.61 23.35
N LEU A 82 44.08 -7.98 22.19
CA LEU A 82 43.42 -7.82 20.90
C LEU A 82 42.14 -8.65 20.80
N GLN A 83 42.17 -9.92 21.23
CA GLN A 83 40.98 -10.78 21.23
C GLN A 83 39.87 -10.23 22.13
N ARG A 84 40.23 -9.72 23.32
CA ARG A 84 39.27 -9.06 24.22
C ARG A 84 38.68 -7.81 23.58
N ALA A 85 39.50 -6.99 22.92
CA ALA A 85 39.04 -5.82 22.20
C ALA A 85 38.08 -6.18 21.06
N ASP A 86 38.43 -7.17 20.22
CA ASP A 86 37.56 -7.65 19.14
C ASP A 86 36.23 -8.18 19.69
N HIS A 87 36.25 -8.96 20.77
CA HIS A 87 35.04 -9.45 21.40
C HIS A 87 34.11 -8.31 21.87
N VAL A 88 34.67 -7.29 22.52
CA VAL A 88 33.90 -6.12 22.99
C VAL A 88 33.33 -5.33 21.80
N LEU A 89 34.12 -5.12 20.75
CA LEU A 89 33.69 -4.41 19.55
C LEU A 89 32.55 -5.17 18.84
N ARG A 90 32.69 -6.48 18.63
CA ARG A 90 31.61 -7.32 18.05
C ARG A 90 30.34 -7.30 18.89
N ARG A 91 30.47 -7.32 20.22
CA ARG A 91 29.33 -7.24 21.14
C ARG A 91 28.64 -5.88 21.05
N ARG A 92 29.40 -4.78 21.02
CA ARG A 92 28.87 -3.41 20.85
C ARG A 92 28.21 -3.22 19.49
N TRP A 93 28.83 -3.71 18.41
CA TRP A 93 28.28 -3.67 17.06
C TRP A 93 26.94 -4.39 16.99
N ARG A 94 26.85 -5.63 17.48
CA ARG A 94 25.58 -6.39 17.54
C ARG A 94 24.51 -5.64 18.32
N ARG A 95 24.82 -5.14 19.53
CA ARG A 95 23.88 -4.34 20.31
C ARG A 95 23.40 -3.08 19.58
N ARG A 96 24.30 -2.38 18.88
CA ARG A 96 23.95 -1.15 18.16
C ARG A 96 23.11 -1.42 16.91
N ARG A 97 23.42 -2.50 16.18
CA ARG A 97 22.65 -2.95 15.02
C ARG A 97 21.26 -3.48 15.41
N ASP A 98 21.18 -4.25 16.49
CA ASP A 98 19.96 -4.97 16.86
C ASP A 98 19.10 -4.18 17.87
N GLY A 99 19.67 -3.21 18.57
CA GLY A 99 19.06 -2.49 19.70
C GLY A 99 17.78 -1.70 19.38
N GLY A 100 17.54 -1.35 18.11
CA GLY A 100 16.30 -0.72 17.65
C GLY A 100 15.52 -1.55 16.63
N ARG A 101 16.05 -2.70 16.20
CA ARG A 101 15.46 -3.48 15.11
C ARG A 101 14.12 -4.08 15.50
N GLN A 102 13.99 -4.57 16.73
CA GLN A 102 12.74 -5.17 17.20
C GLN A 102 11.62 -4.12 17.33
N GLN A 103 11.93 -2.95 17.88
CA GLN A 103 10.96 -1.85 18.00
C GLN A 103 10.53 -1.31 16.62
N THR A 104 11.47 -1.13 15.71
CA THR A 104 11.16 -0.69 14.32
C THR A 104 10.34 -1.73 13.56
N MET A 105 10.67 -3.02 13.67
CA MET A 105 9.87 -4.10 13.06
C MET A 105 8.46 -4.16 13.66
N GLN A 106 8.30 -3.98 14.97
CA GLN A 106 6.98 -3.91 15.61
C GLN A 106 6.18 -2.69 15.12
N GLY A 107 6.83 -1.52 15.00
CA GLY A 107 6.19 -0.32 14.45
C GLY A 107 5.76 -0.49 12.99
N LEU A 108 6.59 -1.11 12.15
CA LEU A 108 6.24 -1.43 10.77
C LEU A 108 5.09 -2.44 10.69
N ALA A 109 5.10 -3.47 11.53
CA ALA A 109 4.01 -4.45 11.58
C ALA A 109 2.67 -3.81 12.00
N ALA A 110 2.70 -2.91 12.99
CA ALA A 110 1.52 -2.17 13.41
C ALA A 110 0.99 -1.24 12.30
N LEU A 111 1.90 -0.58 11.57
CA LEU A 111 1.54 0.28 10.44
C LEU A 111 0.91 -0.51 9.29
N VAL A 112 1.48 -1.67 8.94
CA VAL A 112 0.90 -2.57 7.92
C VAL A 112 -0.51 -3.00 8.33
N SER A 113 -0.69 -3.45 9.57
CA SER A 113 -2.02 -3.85 10.08
C SER A 113 -3.03 -2.70 10.05
N ALA A 114 -2.60 -1.47 10.34
CA ALA A 114 -3.48 -0.31 10.28
C ALA A 114 -3.85 0.05 8.84
N VAL A 115 -2.91 -0.09 7.89
CA VAL A 115 -3.18 0.12 6.46
C VAL A 115 -4.17 -0.92 5.95
N ASP A 116 -3.97 -2.20 6.28
CA ASP A 116 -4.87 -3.29 5.87
C ASP A 116 -6.30 -3.04 6.38
N GLU A 117 -6.47 -2.64 7.65
CA GLU A 117 -7.78 -2.32 8.22
C GLU A 117 -8.45 -1.13 7.52
N VAL A 118 -7.67 -0.11 7.15
CA VAL A 118 -8.18 1.05 6.41
C VAL A 118 -8.58 0.65 5.00
N GLU A 119 -7.79 -0.17 4.31
CA GLU A 119 -8.14 -0.67 2.99
C GLU A 119 -9.43 -1.48 3.00
N GLU A 120 -9.62 -2.36 4.00
CA GLU A 120 -10.86 -3.12 4.15
C GLU A 120 -12.08 -2.21 4.36
N LYS A 121 -11.95 -1.19 5.22
CA LYS A 121 -13.00 -0.18 5.43
C LYS A 121 -13.31 0.59 4.16
N ILE A 122 -12.29 0.98 3.40
CA ILE A 122 -12.47 1.66 2.10
C ILE A 122 -13.20 0.74 1.11
N ARG A 123 -12.81 -0.53 1.00
CA ARG A 123 -13.49 -1.51 0.15
C ARG A 123 -14.95 -1.75 0.58
N PHE A 124 -15.24 -1.69 1.88
CA PHE A 124 -16.60 -1.77 2.38
C PHE A 124 -17.42 -0.56 1.95
N VAL A 125 -16.90 0.65 2.15
CA VAL A 125 -17.58 1.89 1.75
C VAL A 125 -17.84 1.94 0.24
N TYR A 126 -16.87 1.52 -0.58
CA TYR A 126 -17.08 1.47 -2.03
C TYR A 126 -18.17 0.47 -2.44
N ARG A 127 -18.25 -0.69 -1.77
CA ARG A 127 -19.32 -1.67 -2.04
C ARG A 127 -20.69 -1.13 -1.64
N ASP A 128 -20.81 -0.57 -0.44
CA ASP A 128 -22.07 0.03 0.03
C ASP A 128 -22.52 1.20 -0.85
N ALA A 129 -21.57 2.04 -1.31
CA ALA A 129 -21.88 3.12 -2.24
C ALA A 129 -22.30 2.61 -3.63
N ALA A 130 -21.68 1.53 -4.12
CA ALA A 130 -22.05 0.90 -5.39
C ALA A 130 -23.45 0.27 -5.32
N GLU A 131 -23.75 -0.46 -4.24
CA GLU A 131 -25.07 -1.07 -4.02
C GLU A 131 -26.18 0.00 -3.98
N LYS A 132 -25.97 1.11 -3.27
CA LYS A 132 -26.91 2.23 -3.24
C LYS A 132 -27.09 2.90 -4.60
N ALA A 133 -26.01 3.04 -5.36
CA ALA A 133 -26.08 3.60 -6.71
C ALA A 133 -26.87 2.69 -7.65
N ASP A 134 -26.68 1.37 -7.56
CA ASP A 134 -27.41 0.38 -8.34
C ASP A 134 -28.91 0.41 -7.99
N GLU A 135 -29.26 0.46 -6.70
CA GLU A 135 -30.65 0.62 -6.24
C GLU A 135 -31.31 1.90 -6.78
N GLU A 136 -30.58 3.02 -6.78
CA GLU A 136 -31.09 4.29 -7.31
C GLU A 136 -31.27 4.24 -8.83
N VAL A 137 -30.35 3.61 -9.56
CA VAL A 137 -30.46 3.38 -11.01
C VAL A 137 -31.67 2.49 -11.32
N ASP A 138 -31.88 1.42 -10.56
CA ASP A 138 -33.05 0.55 -10.74
C ASP A 138 -34.36 1.30 -10.48
N ARG A 139 -34.40 2.16 -9.46
CA ARG A 139 -35.57 3.01 -9.20
C ARG A 139 -35.84 3.95 -10.37
N VAL A 140 -34.84 4.70 -10.82
CA VAL A 140 -34.99 5.67 -11.93
C VAL A 140 -35.35 4.97 -13.23
N THR A 141 -34.76 3.80 -13.51
CA THR A 141 -35.09 3.03 -14.73
C THR A 141 -36.51 2.48 -14.68
N SER A 142 -37.00 2.01 -13.53
CA SER A 142 -38.39 1.57 -13.37
C SER A 142 -39.39 2.72 -13.54
N GLU A 143 -39.12 3.88 -12.93
CA GLU A 143 -39.94 5.10 -13.09
C GLU A 143 -39.97 5.54 -14.56
N ARG A 144 -38.81 5.52 -15.24
CA ARG A 144 -38.69 5.85 -16.66
C ARG A 144 -39.48 4.87 -17.55
N ARG A 145 -39.42 3.57 -17.27
CA ARG A 145 -40.19 2.56 -18.01
C ARG A 145 -41.68 2.79 -17.85
N GLY A 146 -42.17 3.01 -16.63
CA GLY A 146 -43.57 3.33 -16.38
C GLY A 146 -44.05 4.59 -17.13
N SER A 147 -43.24 5.65 -17.13
CA SER A 147 -43.54 6.87 -17.89
C SER A 147 -43.55 6.63 -19.41
N GLN A 148 -42.63 5.82 -19.93
CA GLN A 148 -42.60 5.45 -21.35
C GLN A 148 -43.82 4.61 -21.75
N GLU A 149 -44.23 3.64 -20.94
CA GLU A 149 -45.42 2.83 -21.15
C GLU A 149 -46.69 3.69 -21.20
N GLN A 150 -46.87 4.59 -20.22
CA GLN A 150 -47.99 5.54 -20.22
C GLN A 150 -47.97 6.45 -21.47
N THR A 151 -46.79 6.92 -21.87
CA THR A 151 -46.63 7.73 -23.08
C THR A 151 -47.03 6.94 -24.34
N GLN A 152 -46.66 5.67 -24.43
CA GLN A 152 -47.04 4.80 -25.55
C GLN A 152 -48.56 4.55 -25.59
N MET A 153 -49.19 4.30 -24.44
CA MET A 153 -50.66 4.15 -24.35
C MET A 153 -51.38 5.43 -24.79
N MET A 154 -50.89 6.60 -24.41
CA MET A 154 -51.47 7.87 -24.85
C MET A 154 -51.27 8.11 -26.34
N LEU A 155 -50.12 7.72 -26.90
CA LEU A 155 -49.85 7.82 -28.33
C LEU A 155 -50.74 6.88 -29.13
N SER A 156 -50.94 5.64 -28.69
CA SER A 156 -51.86 4.70 -29.35
C SER A 156 -53.30 5.22 -29.29
N ALA A 157 -53.74 5.75 -28.14
CA ALA A 157 -55.05 6.39 -28.02
C ALA A 157 -55.21 7.58 -28.98
N ALA A 158 -54.17 8.41 -29.13
CA ALA A 158 -54.17 9.53 -30.07
C ALA A 158 -54.26 9.07 -31.54
N LEU A 159 -53.62 7.95 -31.89
CA LEU A 159 -53.72 7.35 -33.22
C LEU A 159 -55.14 6.86 -33.49
N VAL A 160 -55.77 6.16 -32.54
CA VAL A 160 -57.17 5.73 -32.67
C VAL A 160 -58.10 6.93 -32.85
N VAL A 161 -57.91 8.00 -32.08
CA VAL A 161 -58.68 9.25 -32.24
C VAL A 161 -58.55 9.83 -33.65
N ARG A 162 -57.34 9.80 -34.22
CA ARG A 162 -57.07 10.28 -35.57
C ARG A 162 -57.72 9.38 -36.62
N GLU A 163 -57.52 8.07 -36.52
CA GLU A 163 -58.11 7.09 -37.44
C GLU A 163 -59.63 7.18 -37.45
N GLU A 164 -60.26 7.25 -36.28
CA GLU A 164 -61.72 7.35 -36.20
C GLU A 164 -62.23 8.69 -36.78
N LYS A 165 -61.46 9.78 -36.64
CA LYS A 165 -61.80 11.05 -37.32
C LYS A 165 -61.70 10.92 -38.84
N ASP A 166 -60.70 10.24 -39.35
CA ASP A 166 -60.52 10.02 -40.80
C ASP A 166 -61.64 9.11 -41.34
N ILE A 167 -61.94 8.00 -40.65
CA ILE A 167 -63.07 7.10 -40.96
C ILE A 167 -64.41 7.84 -40.95
N MET A 168 -64.63 8.75 -39.99
CA MET A 168 -65.83 9.58 -39.95
C MET A 168 -65.91 10.51 -41.17
N ASN A 169 -64.80 11.14 -41.55
CA ASN A 169 -64.76 12.04 -42.71
C ASN A 169 -65.03 11.29 -44.02
N ASP A 170 -64.44 10.11 -44.20
CA ASP A 170 -64.66 9.27 -45.37
C ASP A 170 -66.10 8.73 -45.43
N GLY A 171 -66.60 8.26 -44.28
CA GLY A 171 -67.97 7.77 -44.13
C GLY A 171 -69.04 8.86 -44.32
N TRP A 172 -68.67 10.14 -44.24
CA TRP A 172 -69.60 11.25 -44.48
C TRP A 172 -70.16 11.25 -45.91
N TYR A 173 -69.34 10.82 -46.88
CA TYR A 173 -69.67 10.77 -48.31
C TYR A 173 -70.27 9.41 -48.75
N ALA A 174 -70.38 8.45 -47.83
CA ALA A 174 -70.94 7.13 -48.12
C ALA A 174 -72.48 7.16 -48.22
N ALA A 175 -73.07 6.06 -48.71
CA ALA A 175 -74.51 5.92 -48.77
C ALA A 175 -75.14 6.00 -47.36
N PRO A 176 -76.39 6.51 -47.19
CA PRO A 176 -76.95 6.81 -45.87
C PRO A 176 -76.94 5.63 -44.88
N LYS A 177 -77.20 4.41 -45.36
CA LYS A 177 -77.17 3.19 -44.54
C LYS A 177 -75.75 2.81 -44.10
N GLU A 178 -74.78 2.95 -45.01
CA GLU A 178 -73.37 2.64 -44.75
C GLU A 178 -72.76 3.68 -43.81
N ARG A 179 -73.04 4.97 -44.05
CA ARG A 179 -72.68 6.07 -43.16
C ARG A 179 -73.16 5.82 -41.73
N GLN A 180 -74.42 5.44 -41.54
CA GLN A 180 -74.96 5.17 -40.22
C GLN A 180 -74.23 4.00 -39.53
N GLN A 181 -73.90 2.93 -40.27
CA GLN A 181 -73.15 1.80 -39.71
C GLN A 181 -71.71 2.18 -39.33
N ILE A 182 -71.04 2.98 -40.16
CA ILE A 182 -69.67 3.48 -39.90
C ILE A 182 -69.68 4.36 -38.63
N MET A 183 -70.62 5.30 -38.54
CA MET A 183 -70.75 6.21 -37.39
C MET A 183 -71.11 5.46 -36.09
N LEU A 184 -71.93 4.41 -36.15
CA LEU A 184 -72.22 3.59 -34.98
C LEU A 184 -71.01 2.76 -34.51
N LYS A 185 -70.20 2.26 -35.46
CA LYS A 185 -68.96 1.52 -35.13
C LYS A 185 -67.92 2.44 -34.50
N SER A 186 -67.71 3.63 -35.06
CA SER A 186 -66.78 4.61 -34.50
C SER A 186 -67.24 5.11 -33.14
N LEU A 187 -68.54 5.33 -32.93
CA LEU A 187 -69.09 5.73 -31.63
C LEU A 187 -68.81 4.71 -30.53
N LYS A 188 -68.92 3.41 -30.82
CA LYS A 188 -68.59 2.35 -29.84
C LYS A 188 -67.10 2.35 -29.49
N ARG A 189 -66.23 2.47 -30.48
CA ARG A 189 -64.77 2.49 -30.27
C ARG A 189 -64.34 3.72 -29.47
N VAL A 190 -64.86 4.90 -29.81
CA VAL A 190 -64.59 6.15 -29.10
C VAL A 190 -65.09 6.10 -27.66
N ARG A 191 -66.25 5.49 -27.39
CA ARG A 191 -66.77 5.32 -26.03
C ARG A 191 -65.89 4.41 -25.17
N ARG A 192 -65.53 3.24 -25.69
CA ARG A 192 -64.62 2.30 -25.02
C ARG A 192 -63.30 2.98 -24.70
N LEU A 193 -62.71 3.65 -25.69
CA LEU A 193 -61.47 4.40 -25.49
C LEU A 193 -61.64 5.55 -24.47
N ASN A 194 -62.79 6.22 -24.43
CA ASN A 194 -63.07 7.26 -23.43
C ASN A 194 -63.17 6.69 -22.01
N GLU A 195 -63.77 5.51 -21.83
CA GLU A 195 -63.83 4.80 -20.55
C GLU A 195 -62.46 4.31 -20.11
N ASP A 196 -61.73 3.64 -21.00
CA ASP A 196 -60.37 3.17 -20.74
C ASP A 196 -59.47 4.34 -20.35
N MET A 197 -59.49 5.43 -21.11
CA MET A 197 -58.67 6.62 -20.82
C MET A 197 -59.09 7.32 -19.53
N ARG A 198 -60.37 7.29 -19.11
CA ARG A 198 -60.80 7.89 -17.83
C ARG A 198 -60.30 7.14 -16.60
N ASN A 199 -60.15 5.83 -16.72
CA ASN A 199 -59.75 4.96 -15.63
C ASN A 199 -58.22 4.81 -15.51
N LEU A 200 -57.44 5.40 -16.42
CA LEU A 200 -55.99 5.38 -16.36
C LEU A 200 -55.45 6.34 -15.28
N ASP A 201 -54.67 5.78 -14.36
CA ASP A 201 -53.88 6.56 -13.39
C ASP A 201 -52.62 7.12 -14.05
N ILE A 202 -52.59 8.44 -14.22
CA ILE A 202 -51.58 9.12 -15.03
C ILE A 202 -50.64 9.96 -14.18
N ILE A 203 -49.36 9.82 -14.51
CA ILE A 203 -48.27 10.58 -13.90
C ILE A 203 -48.50 12.08 -14.13
N PRO A 204 -48.24 12.95 -13.13
CA PRO A 204 -48.52 14.38 -13.18
C PRO A 204 -48.03 15.10 -14.44
N GLU A 205 -46.87 14.71 -14.98
CA GLU A 205 -46.26 15.28 -16.19
C GLU A 205 -47.12 15.08 -17.46
N LEU A 206 -47.91 14.00 -17.51
CA LEU A 206 -48.74 13.65 -18.67
C LEU A 206 -50.20 14.09 -18.52
N LYS A 207 -50.61 14.63 -17.37
CA LYS A 207 -52.00 15.02 -17.08
C LYS A 207 -52.57 16.03 -18.08
N GLN A 208 -51.77 16.98 -18.54
CA GLN A 208 -52.24 17.96 -19.53
C GLN A 208 -52.56 17.29 -20.87
N LYS A 209 -51.65 16.45 -21.37
CA LYS A 209 -51.84 15.71 -22.63
C LYS A 209 -53.05 14.78 -22.54
N HIS A 210 -53.25 14.16 -21.37
CA HIS A 210 -54.39 13.29 -21.10
C HIS A 210 -55.71 14.05 -21.11
N SER A 211 -55.74 15.21 -20.43
CA SER A 211 -56.91 16.08 -20.40
C SER A 211 -57.31 16.54 -21.80
N VAL A 212 -56.33 16.87 -22.66
CA VAL A 212 -56.57 17.23 -24.07
C VAL A 212 -57.14 16.04 -24.86
N LEU A 213 -56.60 14.83 -24.66
CA LEU A 213 -57.12 13.62 -25.32
C LEU A 213 -58.56 13.31 -24.88
N LEU A 214 -58.85 13.35 -23.57
CA LEU A 214 -60.21 13.18 -23.06
C LEU A 214 -61.17 14.23 -23.62
N TYR A 215 -60.73 15.49 -23.74
CA TYR A 215 -61.53 16.53 -24.37
C TYR A 215 -61.81 16.20 -25.84
N SER A 216 -60.80 15.79 -26.61
CA SER A 216 -60.97 15.41 -28.02
C SER A 216 -61.93 14.23 -28.20
N LEU A 217 -61.85 13.23 -27.32
CA LEU A 217 -62.76 12.08 -27.28
C LEU A 217 -64.19 12.52 -26.97
N ARG A 218 -64.40 13.40 -25.98
CA ARG A 218 -65.72 13.95 -25.66
C ARG A 218 -66.33 14.72 -26.84
N MET A 219 -65.52 15.51 -27.55
CA MET A 219 -65.99 16.25 -28.72
C MET A 219 -66.34 15.33 -29.89
N LEU A 220 -65.54 14.29 -30.16
CA LEU A 220 -65.85 13.28 -31.17
C LEU A 220 -67.11 12.49 -30.81
N GLU A 221 -67.23 12.07 -29.55
CA GLU A 221 -68.41 11.36 -29.06
C GLU A 221 -69.68 12.21 -29.19
N ALA A 222 -69.62 13.51 -28.87
CA ALA A 222 -70.76 14.42 -29.02
C ALA A 222 -71.18 14.58 -30.49
N LYS A 223 -70.21 14.71 -31.41
CA LYS A 223 -70.49 14.74 -32.86
C LYS A 223 -71.12 13.44 -33.34
N LEU A 224 -70.58 12.29 -32.94
CA LEU A 224 -71.09 10.97 -33.33
C LEU A 224 -72.48 10.68 -32.78
N LYS A 225 -72.77 11.12 -31.55
CA LYS A 225 -74.13 11.05 -30.96
C LYS A 225 -75.14 11.86 -31.76
N HIS A 226 -74.75 13.05 -32.21
CA HIS A 226 -75.60 13.89 -33.05
C HIS A 226 -75.82 13.26 -34.43
N GLU A 227 -74.88 12.51 -34.98
CA GLU A 227 -75.09 11.82 -36.26
C GLU A 227 -75.90 10.51 -36.11
N CYS A 228 -75.83 9.87 -34.95
CA CYS A 228 -76.49 8.58 -34.66
C CYS A 228 -77.81 8.74 -33.87
N HIS A 229 -78.83 9.36 -34.45
CA HIS A 229 -80.16 9.48 -33.84
C HIS A 229 -80.99 8.18 -33.95
N SER A 230 -80.75 7.09 -33.18
CA SER A 230 -81.83 6.08 -32.88
C SER A 230 -81.50 4.79 -32.10
N THR A 231 -80.26 4.35 -31.87
CA THR A 231 -80.03 3.03 -31.24
C THR A 231 -79.04 3.10 -30.09
N MET A 232 -79.55 3.46 -28.91
CA MET A 232 -78.81 3.61 -27.65
C MET A 232 -79.19 2.57 -26.58
N ALA A 233 -79.88 1.50 -26.97
CA ALA A 233 -80.16 0.38 -26.07
C ALA A 233 -79.28 -0.81 -26.46
N ASP A 234 -78.52 -1.31 -25.50
CA ASP A 234 -77.94 -2.65 -25.44
C ASP A 234 -76.85 -3.02 -26.44
N ILE A 235 -75.59 -2.60 -26.20
CA ILE A 235 -74.45 -3.38 -26.71
C ILE A 235 -73.38 -3.46 -25.62
N GLN A 236 -73.36 -4.64 -24.97
CA GLN A 236 -72.46 -5.05 -23.89
C GLN A 236 -71.00 -4.70 -24.15
N GLU A 237 -70.41 -4.14 -23.10
CA GLU A 237 -69.00 -3.86 -22.90
C GLU A 237 -68.24 -5.20 -22.73
N GLY A 238 -67.17 -5.35 -23.50
CA GLY A 238 -66.21 -6.44 -23.37
C GLY A 238 -64.83 -5.89 -23.75
N PRO A 239 -63.75 -6.40 -23.16
CA PRO A 239 -62.42 -5.85 -23.35
C PRO A 239 -61.95 -5.99 -24.81
N LEU A 240 -61.10 -5.06 -25.25
CA LEU A 240 -60.35 -5.15 -26.51
C LEU A 240 -59.34 -6.30 -26.48
#